data_AF-A0A2J7VDJ3-F1
#
_entry.id   AF-A0A2J7VDJ3-F1
#
_cell.length_a   1.000
_cell.length_b   1.000
_cell.length_c   1.000
_cell.angle_alpha   90.00
_cell.angle_beta   90.00
_cell.angle_gamma   90.00
#
_symmetry.space_group_name_H-M   'P 1'
#
loop_
_entity.id
_entity.type
_entity.pdbx_description
1 polymer ?
#
loop_
_entity_poly.entity_id
_entity_poly.type
_entity_poly.pdbx_seq_one_letter_code
_entity_poly.pdbx_strand_id
1 'polypeptide(L)'
;MMQVFHLKVARAGQLNPAVVDMHARIAFRVDRDALAEIFSEEVKWREVGLSFELVAEVEGDNLERAFSATNHIDSDWSGNPGVQVKTTASRRSTSVGDLVMRDGTTFVVDKFGFSEIQRPMPIEPEDEPETAELPRC
;
A
#
# COMPACT_ATOMS: atom_id res chain seq x y z
N MET A 1 4.94 -12.38 8.22
CA MET A 1 5.16 -10.96 8.54
C MET A 1 4.34 -10.17 7.55
N MET A 2 3.58 -9.17 8.01
CA MET A 2 2.70 -8.38 7.16
C MET A 2 3.31 -7.00 6.92
N GLN A 3 3.14 -6.46 5.72
CA GLN A 3 3.58 -5.11 5.37
C GLN A 3 2.36 -4.20 5.24
N VAL A 4 2.40 -3.02 5.85
CA VAL A 4 1.31 -2.04 5.82
C VAL A 4 1.75 -0.82 5.03
N PHE A 5 0.95 -0.45 4.04
CA PHE A 5 1.19 0.68 3.15
C PHE A 5 0.10 1.73 3.29
N HIS A 6 0.50 2.98 3.44
CA HIS A 6 -0.43 4.10 3.45
C HIS A 6 -0.64 4.67 2.06
N LEU A 7 -1.89 4.93 1.71
CA LEU A 7 -2.27 5.66 0.52
C LEU A 7 -1.84 7.13 0.66
N LYS A 8 -0.94 7.55 -0.23
CA LYS A 8 -0.54 8.93 -0.41
C LYS A 8 -1.09 9.47 -1.71
N VAL A 9 -1.80 10.59 -1.61
CA VAL A 9 -2.12 11.42 -2.77
C VAL A 9 -1.05 12.49 -2.89
N ALA A 10 -0.30 12.50 -4.00
CA ALA A 10 0.68 13.54 -4.25
C ALA A 10 0.01 14.93 -4.30
N ARG A 11 0.76 16.01 -4.04
CA ARG A 11 0.22 17.38 -4.09
C ARG A 11 -0.38 17.73 -5.46
N ALA A 12 0.20 17.20 -6.54
CA ALA A 12 -0.37 17.30 -7.89
C ALA A 12 -1.68 16.51 -8.04
N GLY A 13 -1.79 15.34 -7.39
CA GLY A 13 -3.01 14.54 -7.32
C GLY A 13 -4.12 15.23 -6.52
N GLN A 14 -3.81 15.95 -5.44
CA GLN A 14 -4.81 16.69 -4.66
C GLN A 14 -5.52 17.79 -5.46
N LEU A 15 -4.87 18.32 -6.50
CA LEU A 15 -5.42 19.32 -7.41
C LEU A 15 -6.08 18.70 -8.65
N ASN A 16 -5.95 17.38 -8.83
CA ASN A 16 -6.53 16.66 -9.96
C ASN A 16 -7.92 16.13 -9.55
N PRO A 17 -9.01 16.64 -10.16
CA PRO A 17 -10.37 16.22 -9.82
C PRO A 17 -10.60 14.72 -9.99
N ALA A 18 -9.91 14.07 -10.93
CA ALA A 18 -10.00 12.62 -11.12
C ALA A 18 -9.42 11.84 -9.94
N VAL A 19 -8.38 12.36 -9.29
CA VAL A 19 -7.73 11.73 -8.14
C VAL A 19 -8.50 11.99 -6.86
N VAL A 20 -9.09 13.18 -6.72
CA VAL A 20 -10.02 13.50 -5.62
C VAL A 20 -11.30 12.68 -5.74
N ASP A 21 -11.89 12.61 -6.93
CA ASP A 21 -13.05 11.76 -7.22
C ASP A 21 -12.70 10.28 -6.97
N MET A 22 -11.49 9.85 -7.33
CA MET A 22 -11.10 8.47 -7.08
C MET A 22 -10.78 8.17 -5.62
N HIS A 23 -10.14 9.08 -4.89
CA HIS A 23 -9.97 8.94 -3.44
C HIS A 23 -11.33 8.89 -2.75
N ALA A 24 -12.29 9.71 -3.22
CA ALA A 24 -13.68 9.64 -2.81
C ALA A 24 -14.30 8.29 -3.23
N ARG A 25 -14.08 7.75 -4.44
CA ARG A 25 -14.57 6.42 -4.84
C ARG A 25 -13.93 5.29 -4.05
N ILE A 26 -12.68 5.41 -3.63
CA ILE A 26 -12.02 4.45 -2.72
C ILE A 26 -12.66 4.54 -1.33
N ALA A 27 -12.92 5.76 -0.84
CA ALA A 27 -13.55 6.01 0.46
C ALA A 27 -15.05 5.67 0.52
N PHE A 28 -15.79 5.92 -0.57
CA PHE A 28 -17.25 5.76 -0.69
C PHE A 28 -17.68 4.52 -1.50
N ARG A 29 -16.74 3.85 -2.17
CA ARG A 29 -16.89 2.60 -2.92
C ARG A 29 -18.05 2.56 -3.89
N VAL A 30 -17.89 3.34 -4.95
CA VAL A 30 -18.88 3.37 -6.02
C VAL A 30 -18.77 2.13 -6.93
N ASP A 31 -17.60 1.46 -7.01
CA ASP A 31 -17.42 0.30 -7.90
C ASP A 31 -16.22 -0.59 -7.47
N ARG A 32 -16.47 -1.86 -7.08
CA ARG A 32 -15.42 -2.81 -6.65
C ARG A 32 -14.58 -3.34 -7.80
N ASP A 33 -15.19 -3.51 -8.98
CA ASP A 33 -14.48 -4.06 -10.14
C ASP A 33 -13.50 -3.04 -10.71
N ALA A 34 -13.89 -1.76 -10.71
CA ALA A 34 -13.00 -0.66 -11.06
C ALA A 34 -11.79 -0.57 -10.10
N LEU A 35 -12.02 -0.73 -8.78
CA LEU A 35 -10.93 -0.73 -7.80
C LEU A 35 -10.00 -1.92 -8.00
N ALA A 36 -10.55 -3.11 -8.21
CA ALA A 36 -9.78 -4.30 -8.52
C ALA A 36 -8.93 -4.06 -9.77
N GLU A 37 -9.47 -3.45 -10.82
CA GLU A 37 -8.72 -3.12 -12.03
C GLU A 37 -7.60 -2.09 -11.81
N ILE A 38 -7.84 -1.03 -11.02
CA ILE A 38 -6.85 0.02 -10.76
C ILE A 38 -5.68 -0.52 -9.95
N PHE A 39 -5.98 -1.21 -8.84
CA PHE A 39 -4.94 -1.57 -7.88
C PHE A 39 -3.98 -2.63 -8.33
N SER A 40 -4.38 -3.33 -9.37
CA SER A 40 -3.76 -4.62 -9.54
C SER A 40 -2.32 -4.45 -10.17
N GLU A 41 -1.96 -3.35 -10.84
CA GLU A 41 -0.72 -3.07 -11.59
C GLU A 41 -0.28 -1.69 -11.12
N GLU A 42 0.99 -1.59 -10.78
CA GLU A 42 1.61 -0.35 -10.31
C GLU A 42 1.42 0.84 -11.26
N VAL A 43 1.53 0.60 -12.56
CA VAL A 43 1.39 1.64 -13.57
C VAL A 43 0.01 2.31 -13.49
N LYS A 44 -1.06 1.53 -13.31
CA LYS A 44 -2.43 2.06 -13.32
C LYS A 44 -2.72 2.98 -12.14
N TRP A 45 -2.29 2.64 -10.93
CA TRP A 45 -2.48 3.54 -9.78
C TRP A 45 -1.50 4.72 -9.75
N ARG A 46 -0.33 4.60 -10.37
CA ARG A 46 0.57 5.75 -10.58
C ARG A 46 0.05 6.76 -11.61
N GLU A 47 -0.53 6.29 -12.73
CA GLU A 47 -1.11 7.14 -13.78
C GLU A 47 -2.21 8.06 -13.24
N VAL A 48 -2.97 7.53 -12.30
CA VAL A 48 -4.04 8.24 -11.60
C VAL A 48 -3.55 8.96 -10.33
N GLY A 49 -2.24 9.17 -10.19
CA GLY A 49 -1.66 10.02 -9.16
C GLY A 49 -1.76 9.48 -7.72
N LEU A 50 -2.02 8.19 -7.55
CA LEU A 50 -1.93 7.51 -6.25
C LEU A 50 -0.50 7.02 -6.04
N SER A 51 -0.06 7.04 -4.79
CA SER A 51 1.22 6.50 -4.36
C SER A 51 1.03 5.73 -3.06
N PHE A 52 1.83 4.70 -2.83
CA PHE A 52 1.82 3.93 -1.58
C PHE A 52 3.18 4.04 -0.91
N GLU A 53 3.18 4.25 0.41
CA GLU A 53 4.40 4.24 1.21
C GLU A 53 4.31 3.08 2.21
N LEU A 54 5.36 2.25 2.25
CA LEU A 54 5.52 1.27 3.33
C LEU A 54 5.74 2.01 4.65
N VAL A 55 4.81 1.87 5.59
CA VAL A 55 4.88 2.57 6.87
C VAL A 55 5.21 1.65 8.04
N ALA A 56 4.87 0.36 7.93
CA ALA A 56 5.11 -0.60 8.99
C ALA A 56 5.27 -2.03 8.46
N GLU A 57 6.02 -2.83 9.21
CA GLU A 57 5.95 -4.29 9.19
C GLU A 57 5.34 -4.76 10.51
N VAL A 58 4.36 -5.67 10.45
CA VAL A 58 3.67 -6.21 11.61
C VAL A 58 3.89 -7.72 11.70
N GLU A 59 4.28 -8.18 12.89
CA GLU A 59 4.45 -9.60 13.16
C GLU A 59 3.13 -10.37 13.19
N GLY A 60 3.12 -11.55 12.57
CA GLY A 60 1.96 -12.44 12.44
C GLY A 60 1.38 -12.48 11.04
N ASP A 61 0.16 -13.00 10.97
CA ASP A 61 -0.62 -13.32 9.75
C ASP A 61 -2.09 -12.88 9.84
N ASN A 62 -2.50 -12.29 10.97
CA ASN A 62 -3.87 -11.85 11.22
C ASN A 62 -4.07 -10.38 10.80
N LEU A 63 -4.85 -10.18 9.73
CA LEU A 63 -5.12 -8.86 9.13
C LEU A 63 -5.77 -7.89 10.13
N GLU A 64 -6.74 -8.34 10.93
CA GLU A 64 -7.39 -7.52 11.95
C GLU A 64 -6.41 -7.06 13.02
N ARG A 65 -5.46 -7.93 13.40
CA ARG A 65 -4.38 -7.56 14.31
C ARG A 65 -3.47 -6.52 13.70
N ALA A 66 -3.09 -6.65 12.43
CA ALA A 66 -2.27 -5.66 11.74
C ALA A 66 -2.95 -4.29 11.72
N PHE A 67 -4.21 -4.26 11.31
CA PHE A 67 -5.00 -3.04 11.26
C PHE A 67 -5.18 -2.40 12.63
N SER A 68 -5.54 -3.16 13.65
CA SER A 68 -5.63 -2.65 15.02
C SER A 68 -4.29 -2.08 15.52
N ALA A 69 -3.18 -2.75 15.18
CA ALA A 69 -1.85 -2.32 15.56
C ALA A 69 -1.36 -1.05 14.83
N THR A 70 -1.96 -0.67 13.69
CA THR A 70 -1.56 0.50 12.90
C THR A 70 -2.66 1.55 12.73
N ASN A 71 -3.84 1.33 13.30
CA ASN A 71 -4.96 2.26 13.27
C ASN A 71 -5.27 2.83 14.66
N HIS A 72 -4.65 3.96 14.99
CA HIS A 72 -4.94 4.73 16.20
C HIS A 72 -5.15 6.21 15.88
N ILE A 73 -6.36 6.71 16.14
CA ILE A 73 -6.75 8.10 15.86
C ILE A 73 -6.06 9.07 16.84
N ASP A 74 -5.91 8.65 18.10
CA ASP A 74 -5.52 9.54 19.20
C ASP A 74 -4.04 9.41 19.61
N SER A 75 -3.33 8.38 19.15
CA SER A 75 -2.00 8.02 19.64
C SER A 75 -1.09 7.45 18.57
N ASP A 76 0.21 7.74 18.70
CA ASP A 76 1.26 7.15 17.85
C ASP A 76 1.33 5.63 18.05
N TRP A 77 1.13 4.87 16.97
CA TRP A 77 1.13 3.41 16.99
C TRP A 77 2.54 2.79 16.93
N SER A 78 3.61 3.59 16.84
CA SER A 78 5.00 3.11 16.77
C SER A 78 5.44 2.26 17.97
N GLY A 79 4.79 2.42 19.13
CA GLY A 79 5.06 1.66 20.34
C GLY A 79 4.32 0.31 20.43
N ASN A 80 3.49 -0.03 19.44
CA ASN A 80 2.68 -1.23 19.50
C ASN A 80 3.54 -2.51 19.38
N PRO A 81 3.34 -3.52 20.25
CA PRO A 81 4.13 -4.76 20.22
C PRO A 81 4.04 -5.48 18.87
N GLY A 82 5.19 -5.84 18.32
CA GLY A 82 5.30 -6.53 17.03
C GLY A 82 5.14 -5.61 15.82
N VAL A 83 5.17 -4.29 16.00
CA VAL A 83 5.20 -3.31 14.90
C VAL A 83 6.62 -2.78 14.72
N GLN A 84 7.14 -2.86 13.49
CA GLN A 84 8.38 -2.22 13.07
C GLN A 84 8.04 -1.04 12.15
N VAL A 85 8.36 0.18 12.58
CA VAL A 85 8.07 1.38 11.80
C VAL A 85 9.07 1.53 10.65
N LYS A 86 8.56 1.80 9.44
CA LYS A 86 9.35 2.01 8.21
C LYS A 86 9.27 3.42 7.65
N THR A 87 8.43 4.28 8.22
CA THR A 87 8.31 5.69 7.83
C THR A 87 8.88 6.64 8.88
N THR A 88 9.44 7.76 8.41
CA THR A 88 9.84 8.91 9.23
C THR A 88 8.75 9.99 9.28
N ALA A 89 7.71 9.87 8.46
CA ALA A 89 6.60 10.82 8.42
C ALA A 89 5.65 10.65 9.61
N SER A 90 4.80 11.66 9.83
CA SER A 90 3.71 11.59 10.80
C SER A 90 2.87 10.34 10.55
N ARG A 91 2.83 9.47 11.56
CA ARG A 91 2.13 8.19 11.55
C ARG A 91 0.63 8.48 11.65
N ARG A 92 -0.05 8.43 10.51
CA ARG A 92 -1.52 8.52 10.47
C ARG A 92 -2.11 7.14 10.76
N SER A 93 -3.38 7.09 11.14
CA SER A 93 -4.15 5.85 11.23
C SER A 93 -4.19 5.12 9.89
N THR A 94 -3.96 3.81 9.90
CA THR A 94 -4.36 2.96 8.79
C THR A 94 -5.86 3.12 8.51
N SER A 95 -6.21 3.45 7.27
CA SER A 95 -7.53 3.92 6.86
C SER A 95 -8.02 3.23 5.60
N VAL A 96 -9.28 3.44 5.25
CA VAL A 96 -9.86 2.93 4.01
C VAL A 96 -8.99 3.33 2.81
N GLY A 97 -8.60 2.33 2.01
CA GLY A 97 -7.73 2.52 0.84
C GLY A 97 -6.25 2.22 1.08
N ASP A 98 -5.84 2.02 2.32
CA ASP A 98 -4.50 1.49 2.63
C ASP A 98 -4.37 0.02 2.25
N LEU A 99 -3.14 -0.45 2.09
CA LEU A 99 -2.85 -1.84 1.72
C LEU A 99 -2.19 -2.58 2.87
N VAL A 100 -2.58 -3.84 3.03
CA VAL A 100 -1.89 -4.82 3.86
C VAL A 100 -1.45 -5.96 2.96
N MET A 101 -0.15 -6.23 2.93
CA MET A 101 0.41 -7.36 2.19
C MET A 101 0.77 -8.49 3.14
N ARG A 102 0.42 -9.72 2.75
CA ARG A 102 0.72 -10.95 3.48
C ARG A 102 0.99 -12.07 2.49
N ASP A 103 2.18 -12.66 2.57
CA ASP A 103 2.59 -13.83 1.76
C ASP A 103 2.36 -13.64 0.24
N GLY A 104 2.63 -12.44 -0.27
CA GLY A 104 2.42 -12.07 -1.68
C GLY A 104 0.97 -11.72 -2.05
N THR A 105 0.01 -11.92 -1.14
CA THR A 105 -1.38 -11.47 -1.32
C THR A 105 -1.53 -10.03 -0.81
N THR A 106 -2.20 -9.20 -1.61
CA THR A 106 -2.48 -7.80 -1.26
C THR A 106 -3.93 -7.64 -0.84
N PHE A 107 -4.16 -7.01 0.30
CA PHE A 107 -5.47 -6.71 0.85
C PHE A 107 -5.66 -5.21 0.95
N VAL A 108 -6.75 -4.68 0.40
CA VAL A 108 -7.17 -3.29 0.66
C VAL A 108 -7.94 -3.25 1.96
N VAL A 109 -7.61 -2.28 2.79
CA VAL A 109 -8.41 -1.93 3.97
C VAL A 109 -9.77 -1.43 3.52
N ASP A 110 -10.79 -2.21 3.86
CA ASP A 110 -12.17 -1.96 3.49
C ASP A 110 -12.89 -1.15 4.59
N LYS A 111 -14.13 -0.69 4.36
CA LYS A 111 -14.98 -0.01 5.33
C LYS A 111 -15.39 -1.03 6.40
N PHE A 112 -15.47 -2.29 5.98
CA PHE A 112 -15.68 -3.44 6.85
C PHE A 112 -14.67 -4.52 6.46
N GLY A 113 -13.61 -4.65 7.25
CA GLY A 113 -12.58 -5.68 7.06
C GLY A 113 -11.65 -5.40 5.89
N PHE A 114 -11.43 -6.41 5.04
CA PHE A 114 -10.43 -6.37 3.98
C PHE A 114 -11.00 -6.93 2.68
N SER A 115 -10.61 -6.33 1.56
CA SER A 115 -10.87 -6.86 0.21
C SER A 115 -9.55 -7.33 -0.39
N GLU A 116 -9.47 -8.61 -0.77
CA GLU A 116 -8.32 -9.15 -1.50
C GLU A 116 -8.26 -8.55 -2.90
N ILE A 117 -7.12 -7.97 -3.26
CA ILE A 117 -6.81 -7.62 -4.65
C ILE A 117 -6.02 -8.79 -5.21
N GLN A 118 -6.60 -9.48 -6.18
CA GLN A 118 -5.81 -10.36 -7.01
C GLN A 118 -5.00 -9.50 -8.00
N ARG A 119 -3.68 -9.37 -7.80
CA ARG A 119 -2.74 -9.34 -8.93
C ARG A 119 -1.43 -10.04 -8.55
N PRO A 120 -0.72 -10.65 -9.52
CA PRO A 120 0.68 -11.02 -9.34
C PRO A 120 1.46 -9.72 -9.14
N MET A 121 2.11 -9.57 -7.99
CA MET A 121 3.02 -8.45 -7.75
C MET A 121 4.23 -8.55 -8.70
N PRO A 122 4.80 -7.41 -9.14
CA PRO A 122 6.04 -7.41 -9.91
C PRO A 122 7.15 -8.04 -9.08
N ILE A 123 7.90 -8.94 -9.70
CA ILE A 123 9.20 -9.40 -9.20
C ILE A 123 10.04 -8.13 -9.07
N GLU A 124 10.67 -7.91 -7.91
CA GLU A 124 11.67 -6.86 -7.73
C GLU A 124 12.64 -6.88 -8.92
N PRO A 125 13.10 -5.73 -9.44
CA PRO A 125 14.02 -5.73 -10.57
C PRO A 125 15.21 -6.61 -10.19
N GLU A 126 15.40 -7.73 -10.90
CA GLU A 126 16.61 -8.51 -10.81
C GLU A 126 17.75 -7.54 -11.09
N ASP A 127 18.64 -7.34 -10.12
CA ASP A 127 19.89 -6.63 -10.32
C ASP A 127 20.49 -7.14 -11.64
N GLU A 128 20.54 -6.27 -12.66
CA GLU A 128 21.13 -6.62 -13.94
C GLU A 128 22.55 -7.14 -13.66
N PRO A 129 22.91 -8.35 -14.12
CA PRO A 129 24.26 -8.84 -13.90
C PRO A 129 25.23 -7.87 -14.59
N GLU A 130 26.09 -7.28 -13.75
CA GLU A 130 27.28 -6.52 -14.12
C GLU A 130 27.92 -7.18 -15.34
N THR A 131 27.93 -6.44 -16.45
CA THR A 131 28.50 -6.91 -17.71
C THR A 131 29.97 -7.19 -17.47
N ALA A 132 30.30 -8.47 -17.28
CA ALA A 132 31.67 -8.92 -17.24
C ALA A 132 32.30 -8.62 -18.60
N GLU A 133 33.06 -7.53 -18.68
CA GLU A 133 33.94 -7.25 -19.79
C GLU A 133 34.89 -8.44 -19.96
N LEU A 134 34.70 -9.20 -21.04
CA LEU A 134 35.65 -10.22 -21.48
C LEU A 134 36.99 -9.53 -21.77
N PRO A 135 38.13 -10.05 -21.25
CA PRO A 135 39.43 -9.55 -21.67
C PRO A 135 39.60 -9.84 -23.16
N ARG A 136 39.85 -8.77 -23.94
CA ARG A 136 40.25 -8.87 -25.34
C ARG A 136 41.61 -9.58 -25.40
N CYS A 137 41.62 -10.75 -26.04
CA CYS A 137 42.86 -11.37 -26.54
C CYS A 137 43.24 -10.76 -27.90
#